data_AF-A0A819SNN8-F1
#
_entry.id   AF-A0A819SNN8-F1
#
_cell.length_a   1.000
_cell.length_b   1.000
_cell.length_c   1.000
_cell.angle_alpha   90.00
_cell.angle_beta   90.00
_cell.angle_gamma   90.00
#
_symmetry.space_group_name_H-M   'P 1'
#
loop_
_entity.id
_entity.type
_entity.pdbx_description
1 polymer ?
#
loop_
_entity_poly.entity_id
_entity_poly.type
_entity_poly.pdbx_seq_one_letter_code
_entity_poly.pdbx_strand_id
1 'polypeptide(L)'
;MINDRFVCPNDRRLELRSKINLGWSYYTNILSLNRQLNSNISNNLNQKSLTNQEIEHIENVLKRNQYIQYIEQERIRKLIDRLDKMEKNATGNGLSQCLLCSNKRGILSRSFFSCANCQKLVCDNCSIQTNFNQNVVSLCNICSENRQVTTFYLI
;
A
#
# COMPACT_ATOMS: atom_id res chain seq x y z
N MET A 1 17.98 19.90 -21.20
CA MET A 1 18.32 19.18 -19.95
C MET A 1 17.15 18.30 -19.60
N ILE A 2 17.24 17.00 -19.91
CA ILE A 2 16.17 16.05 -19.63
C ILE A 2 16.21 15.78 -18.13
N ASN A 3 15.04 15.87 -17.50
CA ASN A 3 14.88 15.76 -16.07
C ASN A 3 15.07 14.28 -15.66
N ASP A 4 16.31 13.88 -15.37
CA ASP A 4 16.69 12.53 -14.91
C ASP A 4 16.25 12.26 -13.46
N ARG A 5 14.95 12.48 -13.17
CA ARG A 5 14.38 11.99 -11.92
C ARG A 5 14.24 10.47 -12.05
N PHE A 6 15.09 9.75 -11.32
CA PHE A 6 14.97 8.31 -11.20
C PHE A 6 13.60 7.96 -10.59
N VAL A 7 12.80 7.21 -11.34
CA VAL A 7 11.53 6.65 -10.88
C VAL A 7 11.70 5.15 -10.81
N CYS A 8 11.43 4.57 -9.64
CA CYS A 8 11.47 3.12 -9.46
C CYS A 8 10.52 2.45 -10.47
N PRO A 9 11.02 1.53 -11.31
CA PRO A 9 10.17 0.84 -12.28
C PRO A 9 9.13 -0.05 -11.58
N ASN A 10 8.00 -0.28 -12.23
CA ASN A 10 6.96 -1.20 -11.73
C ASN A 10 7.53 -2.63 -11.53
N ASP A 11 7.35 -3.18 -10.33
CA ASP A 11 7.80 -4.50 -9.89
C ASP A 11 7.41 -5.63 -10.84
N ARG A 12 6.24 -5.56 -11.47
CA ARG A 12 5.81 -6.57 -12.46
C ARG A 12 6.70 -6.59 -13.70
N ARG A 13 7.14 -5.41 -14.16
CA ARG A 13 8.08 -5.30 -15.30
C ARG A 13 9.48 -5.72 -14.89
N LEU A 14 9.84 -5.48 -13.65
CA LEU A 14 11.12 -5.86 -13.05
C LEU A 14 11.26 -7.38 -12.90
N GLU A 15 10.22 -8.04 -12.41
CA GLU A 15 10.15 -9.50 -12.29
C GLU A 15 10.18 -10.19 -13.67
N LEU A 16 9.48 -9.65 -14.66
CA LEU A 16 9.58 -10.18 -16.03
C LEU A 16 10.99 -10.04 -16.59
N ARG A 17 11.64 -8.89 -16.37
CA ARG A 17 13.01 -8.61 -16.84
C ARG A 17 14.06 -9.50 -16.18
N SER A 18 13.87 -9.87 -14.92
CA SER A 18 14.77 -10.81 -14.23
C SER A 18 14.68 -12.22 -14.81
N LYS A 19 13.47 -12.68 -15.17
CA LYS A 19 13.23 -14.02 -15.75
C LYS A 19 13.78 -14.19 -17.16
N ILE A 20 13.87 -13.11 -17.93
CA ILE A 20 14.31 -13.12 -19.33
C ILE A 20 15.78 -12.72 -19.52
N ASN A 21 16.55 -12.55 -18.45
CA ASN A 21 17.97 -12.15 -18.48
C ASN A 21 18.26 -10.84 -19.24
N LEU A 22 17.26 -9.97 -19.45
CA LEU A 22 17.45 -8.69 -20.18
C LEU A 22 18.01 -7.57 -19.29
N GLY A 23 18.29 -7.87 -18.02
CA GLY A 23 18.84 -6.92 -17.05
C GLY A 23 17.89 -5.75 -16.75
N TRP A 24 18.37 -4.83 -15.91
CA TRP A 24 17.54 -3.82 -15.28
C TRP A 24 17.62 -2.44 -15.94
N SER A 25 18.54 -2.23 -16.90
CA SER A 25 18.76 -0.96 -17.57
C SER A 25 18.72 -1.07 -19.10
N TYR A 26 18.49 0.04 -19.80
CA TYR A 26 18.60 0.10 -21.26
C TYR A 26 19.98 -0.37 -21.76
N TYR A 27 21.03 -0.06 -20.98
CA TYR A 27 22.42 -0.41 -21.29
C TYR A 27 22.75 -1.89 -21.06
N THR A 28 22.07 -2.60 -20.14
CA THR A 28 22.29 -4.04 -19.95
C THR A 28 21.87 -4.86 -21.17
N ASN A 29 20.93 -4.36 -21.96
CA ASN A 29 20.42 -5.00 -23.17
C ASN A 29 21.42 -4.93 -24.35
N ILE A 30 22.16 -3.83 -24.45
CA ILE A 30 23.22 -3.66 -25.47
C ILE A 30 24.41 -4.57 -25.15
N LEU A 31 24.72 -4.76 -23.86
CA LEU A 31 25.79 -5.65 -23.40
C LEU A 31 25.44 -7.14 -23.54
N SER A 32 24.16 -7.53 -23.44
CA SER A 32 23.72 -8.91 -23.69
C SER A 32 23.69 -9.25 -25.19
N LEU A 33 23.30 -8.30 -26.05
CA LEU A 33 23.33 -8.48 -27.50
C LEU A 33 24.76 -8.57 -28.06
N ASN A 34 25.68 -7.73 -27.57
CA ASN A 34 27.11 -7.79 -27.93
C ASN A 34 27.83 -9.06 -27.41
N ARG A 35 27.24 -9.75 -26.42
CA ARG A 35 27.76 -11.01 -25.86
C ARG A 35 27.69 -12.17 -26.85
N GLN A 36 26.76 -12.13 -27.82
CA GLN A 36 26.66 -13.13 -28.89
C GLN A 36 27.66 -12.93 -30.04
N LEU A 37 28.21 -11.71 -30.22
CA LEU A 37 29.03 -11.37 -31.38
C LEU A 37 30.54 -11.37 -31.12
N ASN A 38 31.01 -11.24 -29.87
CA ASN A 38 32.44 -11.14 -29.55
C ASN A 38 32.88 -12.17 -28.49
N SER A 39 33.17 -13.40 -28.92
CA SER A 39 33.66 -14.51 -28.08
C SER A 39 35.08 -14.34 -27.51
N ASN A 40 35.75 -13.23 -27.81
CA ASN A 40 37.12 -12.92 -27.33
C ASN A 40 37.17 -11.80 -26.28
N ILE A 41 36.05 -11.09 -26.03
CA ILE A 41 35.92 -10.10 -24.94
C ILE A 41 35.25 -10.74 -23.69
N SER A 42 34.67 -11.93 -23.87
CA SER A 42 33.98 -12.73 -22.85
C SER A 42 34.83 -13.10 -21.63
N ASN A 43 36.15 -13.00 -21.68
CA ASN A 43 36.99 -13.37 -20.54
C ASN A 43 37.21 -12.23 -19.53
N ASN A 44 36.90 -10.98 -19.87
CA ASN A 44 37.14 -9.84 -18.96
C ASN A 44 35.86 -9.33 -18.25
N LEU A 45 34.67 -9.79 -18.66
CA LEU A 45 33.39 -9.36 -18.08
C LEU A 45 32.53 -10.52 -17.55
N ASN A 46 32.83 -11.78 -17.89
CA ASN A 46 32.10 -12.96 -17.38
C ASN A 46 32.45 -13.34 -15.93
N GLN A 47 33.30 -12.57 -15.24
CA GLN A 47 33.62 -12.78 -13.83
C GLN A 47 33.78 -11.44 -13.10
N LYS A 48 32.68 -10.73 -12.88
CA LYS A 48 32.49 -10.21 -11.53
C LYS A 48 31.41 -11.04 -10.88
N SER A 49 31.78 -12.28 -10.53
CA SER A 49 31.13 -12.93 -9.40
C SER A 49 31.19 -11.92 -8.27
N LEU A 50 30.03 -11.58 -7.71
CA LEU A 50 29.95 -10.65 -6.59
C LEU A 50 31.00 -11.06 -5.57
N THR A 51 31.83 -10.10 -5.17
CA THR A 51 32.81 -10.35 -4.11
C THR A 51 32.05 -10.73 -2.85
N ASN A 52 32.67 -11.53 -1.97
CA ASN A 52 32.03 -11.93 -0.71
C ASN A 52 31.53 -10.72 0.10
N GLN A 53 32.23 -9.58 0.01
CA GLN A 53 31.83 -8.30 0.61
C GLN A 53 30.56 -7.70 -0.02
N GLU A 54 30.42 -7.74 -1.35
CA GLU A 54 29.21 -7.28 -2.05
C GLU A 54 28.01 -8.19 -1.76
N ILE A 55 28.23 -9.51 -1.67
CA ILE A 55 27.19 -10.48 -1.29
C ILE A 55 26.71 -10.18 0.13
N GLU A 56 27.63 -10.03 1.08
CA GLU A 56 27.30 -9.68 2.46
C GLU A 56 26.52 -8.37 2.55
N HIS A 57 26.90 -7.37 1.74
CA HIS A 57 26.17 -6.11 1.68
C HIS A 57 24.73 -6.29 1.18
N ILE A 58 24.54 -7.07 0.11
CA ILE A 58 23.21 -7.40 -0.43
C ILE A 58 22.38 -8.15 0.60
N GLU A 59 22.95 -9.16 1.27
CA GLU A 59 22.28 -9.90 2.33
C GLU A 59 21.82 -8.99 3.47
N ASN A 60 22.66 -8.02 3.87
CA ASN A 60 22.31 -7.06 4.90
C ASN A 60 21.14 -6.15 4.47
N VAL A 61 21.11 -5.74 3.19
CA VAL A 61 19.97 -4.99 2.63
C VAL A 61 18.70 -5.85 2.60
N LEU A 62 18.79 -7.12 2.22
CA LEU A 62 17.65 -8.03 2.22
C LEU A 62 17.11 -8.28 3.63
N LYS A 63 17.98 -8.54 4.61
CA LYS A 63 17.60 -8.73 6.02
C LYS A 63 16.87 -7.50 6.57
N ARG A 64 17.36 -6.29 6.28
CA ARG A 64 16.69 -5.04 6.69
C ARG A 64 15.32 -4.88 6.03
N ASN A 65 15.21 -5.15 4.73
CA ASN A 65 13.94 -5.11 4.03
C ASN A 65 12.94 -6.13 4.58
N GLN A 66 13.36 -7.36 4.83
CA GLN A 66 12.53 -8.40 5.43
C GLN A 66 12.03 -7.99 6.81
N TYR A 67 12.90 -7.39 7.63
CA TYR A 67 12.52 -6.87 8.94
C TYR A 67 11.46 -5.77 8.86
N ILE A 68 11.64 -4.81 7.94
CA ILE A 68 10.65 -3.74 7.71
C ILE A 68 9.32 -4.33 7.23
N GLN A 69 9.37 -5.26 6.28
CA GLN A 69 8.17 -5.96 5.79
C GLN A 69 7.44 -6.70 6.91
N TYR A 70 8.16 -7.38 7.79
CA TYR A 70 7.58 -8.07 8.94
C TYR A 70 6.85 -7.10 9.89
N ILE A 71 7.50 -5.98 10.25
CA ILE A 71 6.87 -4.96 11.11
C ILE A 71 5.61 -4.41 10.44
N GLU A 72 5.68 -4.14 9.14
CA GLU A 72 4.58 -3.56 8.40
C GLU A 72 3.39 -4.52 8.29
N GLN A 73 3.66 -5.81 8.08
CA GLN A 73 2.63 -6.86 8.15
C GLN A 73 1.94 -6.89 9.52
N GLU A 74 2.69 -6.81 10.61
CA GLU A 74 2.12 -6.76 11.97
C GLU A 74 1.28 -5.49 12.19
N ARG A 75 1.72 -4.34 11.66
CA ARG A 75 0.97 -3.09 11.71
C ARG A 75 -0.36 -3.21 10.96
N ILE A 76 -0.35 -3.77 9.75
CA ILE A 76 -1.55 -3.99 8.93
C ILE A 76 -2.49 -4.99 9.62
N ARG A 77 -1.96 -6.10 10.17
CA ARG A 77 -2.78 -7.09 10.89
C ARG A 77 -3.57 -6.44 12.02
N LYS A 78 -2.92 -5.59 12.84
CA LYS A 78 -3.59 -4.86 13.92
C LYS A 78 -4.67 -3.91 13.42
N LEU A 79 -4.49 -3.29 12.26
CA LEU A 79 -5.51 -2.42 11.66
C LEU A 79 -6.72 -3.23 11.19
N ILE A 80 -6.49 -4.36 10.53
CA ILE A 80 -7.56 -5.28 10.09
C ILE A 80 -8.32 -5.81 11.31
N ASP A 81 -7.62 -6.30 12.32
CA ASP A 81 -8.23 -6.81 13.57
C ASP A 81 -9.10 -5.75 14.26
N ARG A 82 -8.68 -4.48 14.21
CA ARG A 82 -9.42 -3.36 14.78
C ARG A 82 -10.67 -3.04 13.95
N LEU A 83 -10.56 -3.03 12.62
CA LEU A 83 -11.70 -2.86 11.73
C LEU A 83 -12.74 -3.97 11.92
N ASP A 84 -12.31 -5.23 11.91
CA ASP A 84 -13.18 -6.39 12.12
C ASP A 84 -13.94 -6.29 13.45
N LYS A 85 -13.27 -5.83 14.51
CA LYS A 85 -13.91 -5.58 15.81
C LYS A 85 -14.96 -4.49 15.72
N MET A 86 -14.68 -3.38 15.03
CA MET A 86 -15.65 -2.29 14.87
C MET A 86 -16.86 -2.74 14.06
N GLU A 87 -16.66 -3.52 13.00
CA GLU A 87 -17.76 -4.08 12.20
C GLU A 87 -18.63 -5.04 13.01
N LYS A 88 -18.02 -5.96 13.76
CA LYS A 88 -18.75 -6.92 14.62
C LYS A 88 -19.50 -6.23 15.77
N ASN A 89 -18.96 -5.13 16.30
CA ASN A 89 -19.57 -4.38 17.39
C ASN A 89 -20.62 -3.37 16.90
N ALA A 90 -20.80 -3.20 15.59
CA ALA A 90 -21.85 -2.34 15.05
C ALA A 90 -23.22 -3.00 15.28
N THR A 91 -24.10 -2.30 15.99
CA THR A 91 -25.39 -2.86 16.44
C THR A 91 -26.61 -2.31 15.71
N GLY A 92 -26.46 -1.24 14.93
CA GLY A 92 -27.58 -0.57 14.28
C GLY A 92 -27.73 -0.91 12.80
N ASN A 93 -28.92 -0.62 12.27
CA ASN A 93 -29.25 -0.91 10.87
C ASN A 93 -28.76 0.17 9.87
N GLY A 94 -28.43 1.38 10.35
CA GLY A 94 -28.04 2.49 9.49
C GLY A 94 -29.17 3.08 8.64
N LEU A 95 -30.43 2.78 8.95
CA LEU A 95 -31.61 3.31 8.25
C LEU A 95 -32.42 4.25 9.14
N SER A 96 -32.95 3.71 10.24
CA SER A 96 -33.72 4.45 11.26
C SER A 96 -32.92 4.72 12.54
N GLN A 97 -31.76 4.06 12.65
CA GLN A 97 -30.86 4.08 13.80
C GLN A 97 -29.42 4.31 13.34
N CYS A 98 -28.57 4.84 14.21
CA CYS A 98 -27.14 4.94 13.96
C CYS A 98 -26.56 3.54 13.70
N LEU A 99 -25.84 3.37 12.59
CA LEU A 99 -25.17 2.11 12.21
C LEU A 99 -24.34 1.50 13.33
N LEU A 100 -23.58 2.31 14.09
CA LEU A 100 -22.63 1.79 15.06
C LEU A 100 -23.27 1.51 16.43
N CYS A 101 -24.05 2.47 16.96
CA CYS A 101 -24.52 2.44 18.33
C CYS A 101 -26.04 2.25 18.51
N SER A 102 -26.78 1.97 17.43
CA SER A 102 -28.24 1.72 17.41
C SER A 102 -29.16 2.83 17.98
N ASN A 103 -28.62 3.99 18.35
CA ASN A 103 -29.42 5.14 18.77
C ASN A 103 -30.37 5.64 17.66
N LYS A 104 -31.64 5.87 18.03
CA LYS A 104 -32.71 6.34 17.14
C LYS A 104 -32.71 7.87 17.01
N ARG A 105 -33.07 8.38 15.83
CA ARG A 105 -33.39 9.80 15.63
C ARG A 105 -34.56 10.20 16.55
N GLY A 106 -34.45 11.34 17.24
CA GLY A 106 -35.54 11.95 18.01
C GLY A 106 -35.63 11.60 19.50
N ILE A 107 -34.81 10.65 20.01
CA ILE A 107 -34.81 10.28 21.45
C ILE A 107 -33.75 11.08 22.23
N LEU A 108 -32.68 11.47 21.56
CA LEU A 108 -31.59 12.29 22.10
C LEU A 108 -31.36 13.42 21.08
N SER A 109 -31.03 14.64 21.52
CA SER A 109 -30.68 15.79 20.66
C SER A 109 -29.37 15.60 19.89
N ARG A 110 -29.13 14.40 19.35
CA ARG A 110 -27.99 14.06 18.52
C ARG A 110 -28.30 14.38 17.08
N SER A 111 -27.33 14.96 16.42
CA SER A 111 -27.36 15.16 14.98
C SER A 111 -27.02 13.85 14.26
N PHE A 112 -27.63 13.63 13.10
CA PHE A 112 -27.45 12.40 12.32
C PHE A 112 -27.13 12.73 10.87
N PHE A 113 -26.12 12.07 10.33
CA PHE A 113 -25.57 12.30 9.00
C PHE A 113 -25.56 11.00 8.20
N SER A 114 -25.53 11.12 6.87
CA SER A 114 -25.29 9.98 5.99
C SER A 114 -23.80 9.87 5.69
N CYS A 115 -23.24 8.67 5.83
CA CYS A 115 -21.84 8.41 5.49
C CYS A 115 -21.64 8.51 3.97
N ALA A 116 -20.69 9.32 3.51
CA ALA A 116 -20.40 9.49 2.09
C ALA A 116 -19.90 8.22 1.38
N ASN A 117 -19.35 7.26 2.12
CA ASN A 117 -18.81 6.01 1.57
C ASN A 117 -19.84 4.87 1.51
N CYS A 118 -20.54 4.59 2.62
CA CYS A 118 -21.47 3.45 2.70
C CYS A 118 -22.95 3.84 2.68
N GLN A 119 -23.26 5.15 2.62
CA GLN A 119 -24.61 5.72 2.57
C GLN A 119 -25.51 5.37 3.77
N LYS A 120 -24.94 4.82 4.85
CA LYS A 120 -25.64 4.47 6.08
C LYS A 120 -25.71 5.67 7.04
N LEU A 121 -26.80 5.72 7.81
CA LEU A 121 -27.05 6.73 8.83
C LEU A 121 -26.17 6.54 10.07
N VAL A 122 -25.53 7.61 10.53
CA VAL A 122 -24.70 7.64 11.75
C VAL A 122 -24.96 8.89 12.57
N CYS A 123 -24.84 8.80 13.90
CA CYS A 123 -24.88 9.99 14.77
C CYS A 123 -23.53 10.71 14.76
N ASP A 124 -23.53 11.98 15.17
CA ASP A 124 -22.34 12.81 15.41
C ASP A 124 -21.18 12.06 16.06
N ASN A 125 -21.41 11.39 17.19
CA ASN A 125 -20.36 10.66 17.94
C ASN A 125 -19.79 9.44 17.20
N CYS A 126 -20.50 8.93 16.20
CA CYS A 126 -20.12 7.76 15.41
C CYS A 126 -19.64 8.14 14.00
N SER A 127 -19.46 9.43 13.77
CA SER A 127 -19.07 10.01 12.49
C SER A 127 -17.89 10.95 12.64
N ILE A 128 -17.07 11.03 11.61
CA ILE A 128 -16.00 12.01 11.48
C ILE A 128 -16.41 12.93 10.33
N GLN A 129 -16.43 14.23 10.62
CA GLN A 129 -16.68 15.26 9.62
C GLN A 129 -15.36 15.90 9.19
N THR A 130 -15.18 16.03 7.89
CA THR A 130 -14.00 16.60 7.27
C THR A 130 -14.41 17.68 6.29
N ASN A 131 -13.83 18.87 6.43
CA ASN A 131 -14.13 20.00 5.57
C ASN A 131 -13.14 20.00 4.40
N PHE A 132 -13.64 19.79 3.19
CA PHE A 132 -12.85 19.87 1.96
C PHE A 132 -13.45 20.94 1.05
N ASN A 133 -12.72 22.04 0.83
CA ASN A 133 -13.10 23.11 -0.10
C ASN A 133 -14.57 23.56 0.04
N GLN A 134 -14.98 23.92 1.26
CA GLN A 134 -16.36 24.33 1.61
C GLN A 134 -17.43 23.23 1.58
N ASN A 135 -17.08 21.98 1.24
CA ASN A 135 -17.97 20.82 1.36
C ASN A 135 -17.65 20.02 2.62
N VAL A 136 -18.66 19.82 3.48
CA VAL A 136 -18.54 18.99 4.68
C VAL A 136 -18.82 17.53 4.29
N VAL A 137 -17.79 16.69 4.33
CA VAL A 137 -17.90 15.25 4.09
C VAL A 137 -17.94 14.52 5.43
N SER A 138 -19.00 13.76 5.67
CA SER A 138 -19.15 12.91 6.85
C SER A 138 -18.88 11.44 6.50
N LEU A 139 -18.09 10.76 7.32
CA LEU A 139 -17.83 9.33 7.24
C LEU A 139 -18.16 8.66 8.57
N CYS A 140 -18.69 7.44 8.54
CA CYS A 140 -18.75 6.64 9.75
C CYS A 140 -17.33 6.22 10.19
N ASN A 141 -17.15 5.95 11.48
CA ASN A 141 -15.85 5.56 12.02
C ASN A 141 -15.27 4.33 11.29
N ILE A 142 -16.11 3.35 10.92
CA ILE A 142 -15.67 2.17 10.13
C ILE A 142 -15.10 2.60 8.77
N CYS A 143 -15.82 3.40 7.99
CA CYS A 143 -15.35 3.83 6.66
C CYS A 143 -14.13 4.77 6.73
N SER A 144 -14.07 5.62 7.76
CA SER A 144 -12.89 6.47 7.99
C SER A 144 -11.65 5.62 8.27
N GLU A 145 -11.82 4.55 9.04
CA GLU A 145 -10.72 3.68 9.45
C GLU A 145 -10.32 2.72 8.31
N ASN A 146 -11.27 2.28 7.49
CA ASN A 146 -11.02 1.44 6.31
C ASN A 146 -10.16 2.14 5.23
N ARG A 147 -10.18 3.48 5.16
CA ARG A 147 -9.28 4.23 4.26
C ARG A 147 -7.80 3.97 4.56
N GLN A 148 -7.45 3.77 5.82
CA GLN A 148 -6.07 3.49 6.22
C GLN A 148 -5.63 2.13 5.70
N VAL A 149 -6.50 1.10 5.78
CA VAL A 149 -6.21 -0.25 5.26
C VAL A 149 -6.18 -0.29 3.74
N THR A 150 -7.12 0.38 3.07
CA THR A 150 -7.21 0.39 1.59
C THR A 150 -5.99 1.05 0.94
N THR A 151 -5.38 2.04 1.61
CA THR A 151 -4.16 2.71 1.10
C THR A 151 -2.97 1.75 1.00
N PHE A 152 -2.90 0.69 1.82
CA PHE A 152 -1.83 -0.31 1.75
C PHE A 152 -1.99 -1.32 0.62
N TYR A 153 -3.22 -1.71 0.26
CA TYR A 153 -3.44 -2.65 -0.85
C TYR A 153 -3.18 -2.04 -2.23
N LEU A 154 -3.02 -0.71 -2.31
CA LEU A 154 -2.80 0.03 -3.55
C LEU A 154 -1.36 0.50 -3.75
N ILE A 155 -0.46 0.19 -2.80
CA ILE A 155 0.99 0.41 -2.88
C ILE A 155 1.68 -0.95 -2.98
#